data_AF-A0A967LZ72-F1
#
_entry.id   AF-A0A967LZ72-F1
#
_cell.length_a   1.000
_cell.length_b   1.000
_cell.length_c   1.000
_cell.angle_alpha   90.00
_cell.angle_beta   90.00
_cell.angle_gamma   90.00
#
_symmetry.space_group_name_H-M   'P 1'
#
loop_
_entity.id
_entity.type
_entity.pdbx_description
1 polymer ?
#
loop_
_entity_poly.entity_id
_entity_poly.type
_entity_poly.pdbx_seq_one_letter_code
_entity_poly.pdbx_strand_id
1 'polypeptide(L)' 'MMGDFLDIENLFPELILALGLALLIGNGLAWWKHRKGEAPKGVENAQYRPGRVVFLIAVGVLLTAWGAATLLT' A
#
# COMPACT_ATOMS: atom_id res chain seq x y z
N MET A 1 12.30 -1.14 -25.83
CA MET A 1 11.29 -1.95 -25.12
C MET A 1 10.99 -1.39 -23.71
N MET A 2 11.07 -0.07 -23.50
CA MET A 2 10.80 0.57 -22.19
C MET A 2 10.03 1.88 -22.38
N GLY A 3 9.22 1.95 -23.44
CA GLY A 3 8.48 3.16 -23.84
C GLY A 3 7.00 3.14 -23.48
N ASP A 4 6.39 1.96 -23.31
CA ASP A 4 4.94 1.81 -23.10
C ASP A 4 4.52 1.71 -21.62
N PHE A 5 5.47 1.54 -20.70
CA PHE A 5 5.20 1.39 -19.27
C PHE A 5 4.96 2.72 -18.54
N LEU A 6 5.01 3.84 -19.26
CA LEU A 6 4.66 5.18 -18.78
C LEU A 6 3.82 5.88 -19.85
N ASP A 7 2.98 5.12 -20.53
CA ASP A 7 2.00 5.71 -21.43
C ASP A 7 1.00 6.52 -20.59
N ILE A 8 0.71 7.75 -21.00
CA ILE A 8 -0.07 8.72 -20.20
C ILE A 8 -1.46 8.15 -19.87
N GLU A 9 -2.00 7.32 -20.76
CA GLU A 9 -3.28 6.64 -20.59
C GLU A 9 -3.27 5.63 -19.43
N ASN A 10 -2.15 4.95 -19.21
CA ASN A 10 -1.99 3.93 -18.15
C ASN A 10 -1.33 4.45 -16.88
N LEU A 11 -0.71 5.64 -16.95
CA LEU A 11 0.01 6.24 -15.83
C LEU A 11 -0.85 6.38 -14.57
N PHE A 12 -2.12 6.80 -14.72
CA PHE A 12 -3.00 6.96 -13.56
C PHE A 12 -3.36 5.61 -12.91
N PRO A 13 -3.86 4.59 -13.65
CA PRO A 13 -4.03 3.25 -13.10
C PRO A 13 -2.77 2.66 -12.46
N GLU A 14 -1.59 2.83 -13.05
CA GLU A 14 -0.31 2.38 -12.50
C GLU A 14 0.02 3.06 -11.15
N LEU A 15 -0.19 4.37 -11.04
CA LEU A 15 0.01 5.11 -9.80
C LEU A 15 -0.96 4.65 -8.71
N ILE A 16 -2.23 4.40 -9.05
CA ILE A 16 -3.23 3.90 -8.12
C ILE A 16 -2.88 2.48 -7.64
N LEU A 17 -2.46 1.61 -8.57
CA LEU A 17 -2.00 0.26 -8.24
C LEU A 17 -0.78 0.31 -7.31
N ALA A 18 0.22 1.12 -7.64
CA ALA A 18 1.43 1.30 -6.83
C ALA A 18 1.11 1.84 -5.44
N LEU A 19 0.22 2.81 -5.32
CA LEU A 19 -0.26 3.35 -4.05
C LEU A 19 -0.98 2.27 -3.23
N GLY A 20 -1.87 1.49 -3.84
CA GLY A 20 -2.57 0.39 -3.19
C GLY A 20 -1.59 -0.64 -2.62
N LEU A 21 -0.60 -1.05 -3.41
CA LEU A 21 0.45 -1.98 -2.98
C LEU A 21 1.30 -1.40 -1.86
N ALA A 22 1.67 -0.13 -1.93
CA ALA A 22 2.41 0.55 -0.87
C ALA A 22 1.63 0.58 0.45
N LEU A 23 0.31 0.84 0.41
CA LEU A 23 -0.55 0.78 1.58
C LEU A 23 -0.62 -0.64 2.15
N LEU A 24 -0.77 -1.66 1.31
CA LEU A 24 -0.84 -3.06 1.76
C LEU A 24 0.47 -3.51 2.40
N ILE A 25 1.59 -3.32 1.72
CA ILE A 25 2.90 -3.78 2.18
C ILE A 25 3.34 -3.01 3.42
N GLY A 26 3.24 -1.67 3.40
CA GLY A 26 3.66 -0.82 4.52
C GLY A 26 2.86 -1.10 5.80
N ASN A 27 1.52 -1.18 5.68
CA ASN A 27 0.67 -1.44 6.84
C ASN A 27 0.71 -2.90 7.29
N GLY A 28 0.86 -3.84 6.35
CA GLY A 28 1.07 -5.26 6.65
C GLY A 28 2.36 -5.50 7.43
N LEU A 29 3.46 -4.88 7.01
CA LEU A 29 4.73 -4.90 7.74
C LEU A 29 4.60 -4.26 9.12
N ALA A 30 3.91 -3.12 9.24
CA ALA A 30 3.66 -2.48 10.52
C ALA A 30 2.86 -3.37 11.47
N TRP A 31 1.83 -4.05 10.97
CA TRP A 31 1.04 -5.00 11.76
C TRP A 31 1.86 -6.21 12.21
N TRP A 32 2.67 -6.78 11.30
CA TRP A 32 3.53 -7.93 11.61
C TRP A 32 4.57 -7.61 12.68
N LYS A 33 5.26 -6.47 12.56
CA LYS A 33 6.21 -5.99 13.57
C LYS A 33 5.54 -5.71 14.91
N HIS A 34 4.37 -5.07 14.90
CA HIS A 34 3.61 -4.85 16.11
C HIS A 34 3.22 -6.17 16.80
N ARG A 35 2.80 -7.19 16.04
CA ARG A 35 2.52 -8.53 16.59
C ARG A 35 3.74 -9.21 17.21
N LYS A 36 4.95 -8.87 16.76
CA LYS A 36 6.22 -9.31 17.37
C LYS A 36 6.63 -8.49 18.60
N GLY A 37 5.87 -7.46 18.97
CA GLY A 37 6.24 -6.51 20.03
C GLY A 37 7.33 -5.52 19.61
N GLU A 38 7.66 -5.44 18.32
CA GLU A 38 8.66 -4.51 17.81
C GLU A 38 8.06 -3.11 17.60
N ALA A 39 8.74 -2.10 18.11
CA ALA A 39 8.43 -0.69 17.84
C ALA A 39 9.38 -0.13 16.76
N PRO A 40 8.97 0.91 16.01
CA PRO A 40 9.85 1.64 15.11
C PRO A 40 11.10 2.15 15.85
N LYS A 41 12.29 1.91 15.28
CA LYS A 41 13.55 2.40 15.84
C LYS A 41 13.62 3.92 15.70
N GLY A 42 14.17 4.60 16.70
CA GLY A 42 14.37 6.06 16.67
C GLY A 42 13.10 6.88 16.91
N VAL A 43 12.00 6.25 17.33
CA VAL A 43 10.76 6.93 17.70
C VAL A 43 10.44 6.65 19.16
N GLU A 44 10.63 7.65 20.02
CA GLU A 44 10.18 7.57 21.42
C GLU A 44 8.65 7.52 21.48
N ASN A 45 8.11 6.71 22.39
CA ASN A 45 6.67 6.57 22.61
C ASN A 45 5.86 6.20 21.36
N ALA A 46 6.41 5.34 20.50
CA ALA A 46 5.72 4.91 19.28
C ALA A 46 4.36 4.24 19.59
N GLN A 47 3.28 4.94 19.26
CA GLN A 47 1.92 4.45 19.49
C GLN A 47 1.39 3.70 18.25
N TYR A 48 1.11 2.42 18.42
CA TYR A 48 0.43 1.63 17.39
C TYR A 48 -1.08 1.91 17.40
N ARG A 49 -1.65 2.19 16.22
CA ARG A 49 -3.09 2.48 16.05
C ARG A 49 -3.74 1.40 15.17
N PRO A 50 -4.32 0.33 15.76
CA PRO A 50 -4.81 -0.82 15.00
C PRO A 50 -5.92 -0.45 14.01
N GLY A 51 -6.85 0.42 14.40
CA GLY A 51 -7.95 0.85 13.52
C GLY A 51 -7.46 1.54 12.24
N ARG A 52 -6.43 2.39 12.35
CA ARG A 52 -5.81 3.05 11.18
C ARG A 52 -5.17 2.03 10.25
N VAL A 53 -4.46 1.05 10.79
CA VAL A 53 -3.80 0.01 10.00
C VAL A 53 -4.81 -0.83 9.22
N VAL A 54 -5.89 -1.28 9.87
CA VAL A 54 -6.96 -2.04 9.21
C VAL A 54 -7.63 -1.22 8.12
N PHE A 55 -7.95 0.05 8.39
CA PHE A 55 -8.53 0.95 7.39
C PHE A 55 -7.63 1.13 6.17
N LEU A 56 -6.33 1.39 6.38
CA LEU A 56 -5.39 1.58 5.28
C LEU A 56 -5.14 0.31 4.47
N ILE A 57 -5.16 -0.86 5.11
CA ILE A 57 -5.13 -2.15 4.40
C ILE A 57 -6.37 -2.30 3.54
N ALA A 58 -7.57 -2.03 4.06
CA ALA A 58 -8.81 -2.13 3.29
C ALA A 58 -8.80 -1.18 2.08
N VAL A 59 -8.40 0.08 2.26
CA VAL A 59 -8.21 1.04 1.16
C VAL A 59 -7.18 0.52 0.16
N GLY A 60 -6.05 -0.02 0.64
CA GLY A 60 -5.03 -0.61 -0.21
C GLY A 60 -5.56 -1.75 -1.09
N VAL A 61 -6.38 -2.66 -0.53
CA VAL A 61 -7.02 -3.74 -1.31
C VAL A 61 -7.89 -3.17 -2.41
N LEU A 62 -8.72 -2.17 -2.10
CA LEU A 62 -9.63 -1.55 -3.08
C LEU A 62 -8.85 -0.89 -4.23
N LEU A 63 -7.81 -0.11 -3.92
CA LEU A 63 -6.99 0.55 -4.93
C LEU A 63 -6.20 -0.44 -5.78
N THR A 64 -5.60 -1.46 -5.16
CA THR A 64 -4.87 -2.51 -5.88
C THR A 64 -5.80 -3.30 -6.79
N ALA A 65 -6.98 -3.70 -6.30
CA ALA A 65 -7.95 -4.44 -7.10
C ALA A 65 -8.45 -3.61 -8.29
N TRP A 66 -8.79 -2.34 -8.06
CA TRP A 66 -9.25 -1.44 -9.12
C TRP A 66 -8.16 -1.16 -10.15
N GLY A 67 -6.96 -0.74 -9.71
CA GLY A 67 -5.85 -0.43 -10.60
C GLY A 67 -5.39 -1.64 -11.41
N ALA A 68 -5.34 -2.82 -10.79
CA ALA A 68 -5.03 -4.06 -11.49
C ALA A 68 -6.14 -4.44 -12.50
N ALA A 69 -7.42 -4.31 -12.12
CA ALA A 69 -8.52 -4.57 -13.05
C ALA A 69 -8.43 -3.65 -14.28
N THR A 70 -8.25 -2.34 -14.08
CA THR A 70 -8.14 -1.37 -15.17
C THR A 70 -6.94 -1.62 -16.09
N LEU A 71 -5.80 -2.06 -15.56
CA LEU A 71 -4.62 -2.35 -16.38
C LEU A 71 -4.71 -3.68 -17.14
N LEU A 72 -5.58 -4.59 -16.71
CA LEU A 72 -5.72 -5.93 -17.27
C LEU A 72 -6.95 -6.10 -18.18
N THR A 73 -7.83 -5.09 -18.25
CA THR A 73 -9.04 -5.07 -19.11
C THR A 73 -8.95 -3.99 -20.16
#